data_AF-A0A5C1AHT9-F1
#
_entry.id   AF-A0A5C1AHT9-F1
#
_cell.length_a   1.000
_cell.length_b   1.000
_cell.length_c   1.000
_cell.angle_alpha   90.00
_cell.angle_beta   90.00
_cell.angle_gamma   90.00
#
_symmetry.space_group_name_H-M   'P 1'
#
loop_
_entity.id
_entity.type
_entity.pdbx_description
1 polymer ?
#
loop_
_entity_poly.entity_id
_entity_poly.type
_entity_poly.pdbx_seq_one_letter_code
_entity_poly.pdbx_strand_id
1 'polypeptide(L)'
;MFSSRAALIVIALSFPAAADGSDKVELKKVTWKVGNDTREALVYNPSGTKKPVIFAWHGHGGTATFAAKKFDFHTRWPEAVVVYPQGLPTPAPLVDPDGKRAGWQKFVGDQDDRDLKLFDAMLKACVDEYGADEKRVYSAGHSNGGFFTYLLLAARPGTLAAVAPVAATITPRFQKDLKPVPVLHVAGEKDPLVKFDGQQKTIEFMRKLNGCDADGKAAGKNCTEYRAKGGPPVVAFIHPGGHEVPDGAAERIAMFFKDIDKEDQPKPLPENVVKAWKEAGATVGWMKTEMTGALTFVEKPEAGVIPAFRFEKWKDGVVPELPMPESSFGLDLAKTEVADSGLKELAKLKHMTALALCETKVTDAAVEVLRKALPKCFIFHC
;
A
#
# COMPACT_ATOMS: atom_id res chain seq x y z
N MET A 1 -4.13 -11.48 34.82
CA MET A 1 -5.59 -11.58 35.08
C MET A 1 -6.19 -10.20 34.89
N PHE A 2 -6.90 -9.98 33.78
CA PHE A 2 -8.11 -9.18 33.62
C PHE A 2 -8.57 -9.45 32.19
N SER A 3 -9.43 -10.45 32.06
CA SER A 3 -10.17 -10.73 30.83
C SER A 3 -11.32 -9.74 30.79
N SER A 4 -11.26 -8.76 29.89
CA SER A 4 -12.44 -8.00 29.50
C SER A 4 -12.60 -8.16 28.00
N ARG A 5 -13.58 -8.96 27.60
CA ARG A 5 -13.98 -9.13 26.19
C ARG A 5 -14.55 -7.78 25.73
N ALA A 6 -13.84 -7.10 24.83
CA ALA A 6 -14.44 -6.03 24.05
C ALA A 6 -15.57 -6.65 23.22
N ALA A 7 -16.83 -6.33 23.56
CA ALA A 7 -17.98 -6.76 22.80
C ALA A 7 -18.08 -5.91 21.54
N LEU A 8 -17.70 -6.50 20.41
CA LEU A 8 -17.96 -5.98 19.07
C LEU A 8 -19.47 -6.03 18.82
N ILE A 9 -20.07 -4.89 18.50
CA ILE A 9 -21.40 -4.84 17.88
C ILE A 9 -21.16 -4.41 16.43
N VAL A 10 -21.06 -5.38 15.52
CA VAL A 10 -21.09 -5.10 14.07
C VAL A 10 -22.54 -4.90 13.69
N ILE A 11 -22.99 -3.65 13.57
CA ILE A 11 -24.19 -3.35 12.78
C ILE A 11 -23.72 -3.10 11.35
N ALA A 12 -23.57 -4.19 10.59
CA ALA A 12 -23.44 -4.10 9.14
C ALA A 12 -24.85 -3.99 8.57
N LEU A 13 -25.29 -2.77 8.24
CA LEU A 13 -26.47 -2.59 7.41
C LEU A 13 -26.08 -2.90 5.96
N SER A 14 -26.17 -4.17 5.59
CA SER A 14 -26.07 -4.62 4.19
C SER A 14 -27.45 -4.51 3.54
N PHE A 15 -27.62 -3.56 2.62
CA PHE A 15 -28.75 -3.59 1.68
C PHE A 15 -28.45 -4.64 0.60
N PRO A 16 -29.43 -5.48 0.19
CA PRO A 16 -29.21 -6.43 -0.89
C PRO A 16 -29.16 -5.67 -2.22
N ALA A 17 -27.95 -5.49 -2.76
CA ALA A 17 -27.75 -5.18 -4.16
C ALA A 17 -27.63 -6.51 -4.93
N ALA A 18 -28.29 -6.60 -6.08
CA ALA A 18 -28.17 -7.73 -6.99
C ALA A 18 -26.69 -8.01 -7.31
N ALA A 19 -26.30 -9.28 -7.24
CA ALA A 19 -24.94 -9.72 -7.50
C ALA A 19 -24.56 -9.49 -8.97
N ASP A 20 -23.94 -8.34 -9.26
CA ASP A 20 -23.04 -8.21 -10.40
C ASP A 20 -21.64 -8.67 -9.96
N GLY A 21 -21.10 -9.69 -10.61
CA GLY A 21 -19.82 -10.32 -10.27
C GLY A 21 -18.58 -9.47 -10.57
N SER A 22 -18.67 -8.15 -10.42
CA SER A 22 -17.49 -7.28 -10.33
C SER A 22 -17.18 -7.08 -8.85
N ASP A 23 -16.01 -7.52 -8.38
CA ASP A 23 -15.48 -7.15 -7.06
C ASP A 23 -15.27 -5.63 -7.04
N LYS A 24 -16.33 -4.86 -6.78
CA LYS A 24 -16.24 -3.41 -6.65
C LYS A 24 -15.43 -3.11 -5.40
N VAL A 25 -14.42 -2.25 -5.55
CA VAL A 25 -13.66 -1.70 -4.44
C VAL A 25 -14.62 -0.83 -3.61
N GLU A 26 -15.23 -1.41 -2.57
CA GLU A 26 -16.25 -0.75 -1.76
C GLU A 26 -15.74 -0.48 -0.34
N LEU A 27 -15.87 0.77 0.09
CA LEU A 27 -15.64 1.17 1.48
C LEU A 27 -16.91 0.97 2.31
N LYS A 28 -16.78 0.22 3.42
CA LYS A 28 -17.86 -0.04 4.36
C LYS A 28 -17.69 0.80 5.61
N LYS A 29 -18.78 1.37 6.11
CA LYS A 29 -18.80 2.05 7.40
C LYS A 29 -18.80 1.00 8.52
N VAL A 30 -17.81 1.09 9.41
CA VAL A 30 -17.63 0.17 10.54
C VAL A 30 -17.56 0.97 11.82
N THR A 31 -18.09 0.42 12.91
CA THR A 31 -18.04 1.03 14.24
C THR A 31 -17.43 0.08 15.26
N TRP A 32 -16.70 0.66 16.22
CA TRP A 32 -16.14 -0.04 17.37
C TRP A 32 -16.49 0.68 18.66
N LYS A 33 -16.69 -0.07 19.74
CA LYS A 33 -16.71 0.49 21.09
C LYS A 33 -15.30 0.55 21.65
N VAL A 34 -14.85 1.74 22.01
CA VAL A 34 -13.54 2.00 22.60
C VAL A 34 -13.74 2.76 23.90
N GLY A 35 -13.63 2.07 25.03
CA GLY A 35 -14.10 2.59 26.31
C GLY A 35 -15.61 2.85 26.25
N ASN A 36 -16.01 4.09 26.53
CA ASN A 36 -17.41 4.52 26.48
C ASN A 36 -17.82 5.09 25.11
N ASP A 37 -16.86 5.33 24.23
CA ASP A 37 -17.10 5.98 22.95
C ASP A 37 -17.43 4.96 21.85
N THR A 38 -18.38 5.30 20.99
CA THR A 38 -18.56 4.63 19.70
C THR A 38 -17.72 5.36 18.66
N ARG A 39 -16.75 4.64 18.08
CA ARG A 39 -15.80 5.16 17.09
C ARG A 39 -16.15 4.60 15.73
N GLU A 40 -16.01 5.40 14.70
CA GLU A 40 -16.41 5.08 13.32
C GLU A 40 -15.21 5.14 12.37
N ALA A 41 -15.20 4.28 11.35
CA ALA A 41 -14.29 4.39 10.21
C ALA A 41 -14.98 3.98 8.91
N LEU A 42 -14.36 4.34 7.78
CA LEU A 42 -14.55 3.67 6.51
C LEU A 42 -13.47 2.59 6.37
N VAL A 43 -13.86 1.37 6.02
CA VAL A 43 -12.98 0.21 5.91
C VAL A 43 -13.13 -0.42 4.53
N TYR A 44 -12.01 -0.63 3.86
CA TYR A 44 -11.90 -1.54 2.73
C TYR A 44 -11.25 -2.83 3.23
N ASN A 45 -11.88 -3.97 2.93
CA ASN A 45 -11.38 -5.28 3.30
C ASN A 45 -11.47 -6.23 2.10
N PRO A 46 -10.37 -6.51 1.41
CA PRO A 46 -10.35 -7.45 0.28
C PRO A 46 -10.42 -8.91 0.77
N SER A 47 -10.66 -9.86 -0.13
CA SER A 47 -10.58 -11.28 0.20
C SER A 47 -9.13 -11.72 0.47
N GLY A 48 -8.92 -12.86 1.14
CA GLY A 48 -7.59 -13.43 1.40
C GLY A 48 -7.15 -13.38 2.87
N THR A 49 -5.90 -13.79 3.12
CA THR A 49 -5.29 -13.88 4.46
C THR A 49 -3.88 -13.29 4.44
N LYS A 50 -3.31 -12.99 5.61
CA LYS A 50 -2.02 -12.29 5.79
C LYS A 50 -1.96 -10.95 5.05
N LYS A 51 -3.07 -10.22 5.04
CA LYS A 51 -3.16 -8.96 4.32
C LYS A 51 -2.39 -7.85 5.05
N PRO A 52 -1.74 -6.93 4.33
CA PRO A 52 -1.23 -5.69 4.92
C PRO A 52 -2.39 -4.81 5.40
N VAL A 53 -2.13 -3.93 6.38
CA VAL A 53 -3.10 -2.98 6.93
C VAL A 53 -2.57 -1.56 6.83
N ILE A 54 -3.38 -0.65 6.29
CA ILE A 54 -3.06 0.78 6.24
C ILE A 54 -4.07 1.56 7.06
N PHE A 55 -3.58 2.31 8.05
CA PHE A 55 -4.35 3.32 8.77
C PHE A 55 -4.09 4.71 8.19
N ALA A 56 -5.14 5.39 7.77
CA ALA A 56 -5.06 6.70 7.11
C ALA A 56 -5.85 7.77 7.87
N TRP A 57 -5.12 8.74 8.45
CA TRP A 57 -5.65 9.73 9.38
C TRP A 57 -5.88 11.08 8.71
N HIS A 58 -7.10 11.61 8.78
CA HIS A 58 -7.41 12.96 8.29
C HIS A 58 -6.76 14.06 9.17
N GLY A 59 -6.63 15.28 8.63
CA GLY A 59 -6.17 16.44 9.40
C GLY A 59 -7.24 17.03 10.31
N HIS A 60 -6.89 18.05 11.11
CA HIS A 60 -7.83 18.70 12.04
C HIS A 60 -9.02 19.31 11.28
N GLY A 61 -10.24 19.04 11.75
CA GLY A 61 -11.50 19.38 11.08
C GLY A 61 -11.85 18.56 9.85
N GLY A 62 -11.06 17.54 9.52
CA GLY A 62 -11.33 16.62 8.42
C GLY A 62 -12.34 15.53 8.74
N THR A 63 -12.55 14.64 7.76
CA THR A 63 -13.44 13.49 7.86
C THR A 63 -12.81 12.22 7.30
N ALA A 64 -13.32 11.06 7.70
CA ALA A 64 -12.96 9.76 7.12
C ALA A 64 -13.13 9.74 5.60
N THR A 65 -14.25 10.27 5.09
CA THR A 65 -14.52 10.38 3.64
C THR A 65 -13.49 11.25 2.92
N PHE A 66 -13.08 12.37 3.54
CA PHE A 66 -12.05 13.22 2.96
C PHE A 66 -10.70 12.51 2.89
N ALA A 67 -10.29 11.79 3.95
CA ALA A 67 -9.08 10.97 3.93
C ALA A 67 -9.16 9.86 2.87
N ALA A 68 -10.29 9.15 2.78
CA ALA A 68 -10.51 8.12 1.77
C ALA A 68 -10.34 8.67 0.35
N LYS A 69 -10.93 9.82 0.05
CA LYS A 69 -10.80 10.47 -1.26
C LYS A 69 -9.38 10.98 -1.54
N LYS A 70 -8.69 11.52 -0.53
CA LYS A 70 -7.37 12.13 -0.72
C LYS A 70 -6.24 11.12 -0.81
N PHE A 71 -6.29 10.06 0.00
CA PHE A 71 -5.27 9.03 0.00
C PHE A 71 -5.59 7.89 -0.97
N ASP A 72 -6.86 7.45 -1.03
CA ASP A 72 -7.31 6.44 -1.98
C ASP A 72 -6.50 5.12 -1.97
N PHE A 73 -5.87 4.80 -0.83
CA PHE A 73 -5.08 3.59 -0.66
C PHE A 73 -5.82 2.29 -0.96
N HIS A 74 -7.14 2.24 -0.76
CA HIS A 74 -7.97 1.08 -1.11
C HIS A 74 -7.96 0.77 -2.62
N THR A 75 -7.77 1.78 -3.47
CA THR A 75 -7.59 1.60 -4.91
C THR A 75 -6.12 1.38 -5.27
N ARG A 76 -5.18 1.98 -4.54
CA ARG A 76 -3.73 1.92 -4.82
C ARG A 76 -3.06 0.65 -4.32
N TRP A 77 -3.62 -0.01 -3.31
CA TRP A 77 -3.18 -1.30 -2.78
C TRP A 77 -4.42 -2.17 -2.48
N PRO A 78 -5.07 -2.71 -3.51
CA PRO A 78 -6.31 -3.47 -3.37
C PRO A 78 -6.14 -4.79 -2.59
N GLU A 79 -4.90 -5.23 -2.33
CA GLU A 79 -4.60 -6.37 -1.47
C GLU A 79 -4.58 -6.00 0.04
N ALA A 80 -4.51 -4.71 0.37
CA ALA A 80 -4.45 -4.23 1.75
C ALA A 80 -5.83 -4.03 2.35
N VAL A 81 -5.96 -4.34 3.64
CA VAL A 81 -7.02 -3.77 4.47
C VAL A 81 -6.71 -2.29 4.65
N VAL A 82 -7.67 -1.41 4.39
CA VAL A 82 -7.48 0.03 4.53
C VAL A 82 -8.54 0.61 5.45
N VAL A 83 -8.10 1.33 6.48
CA VAL A 83 -8.95 1.92 7.50
C VAL A 83 -8.78 3.44 7.48
N TYR A 84 -9.89 4.15 7.31
CA TYR A 84 -10.00 5.61 7.39
C TYR A 84 -10.88 5.99 8.60
N PRO A 85 -10.30 6.19 9.79
CA PRO A 85 -11.09 6.48 10.98
C PRO A 85 -11.63 7.91 10.99
N GLN A 86 -12.74 8.12 11.69
CA GLN A 86 -13.31 9.43 11.97
C GLN A 86 -12.85 9.93 13.34
N GLY A 87 -12.19 11.09 13.35
CA GLY A 87 -11.73 11.77 14.56
C GLY A 87 -12.88 12.34 15.38
N LEU A 88 -12.64 12.51 16.67
CA LEU A 88 -13.57 13.15 17.61
C LEU A 88 -13.18 14.62 17.84
N PRO A 89 -14.09 15.47 18.33
CA PRO A 89 -13.76 16.83 18.74
C PRO A 89 -12.49 16.87 19.62
N THR A 90 -11.46 17.58 19.15
CA THR A 90 -10.12 17.60 19.77
C THR A 90 -9.55 19.02 19.77
N PRO A 91 -9.05 19.55 20.90
CA PRO A 91 -8.39 20.85 20.91
C PRO A 91 -7.16 20.92 20.00
N ALA A 92 -7.10 21.94 19.16
CA ALA A 92 -5.93 22.28 18.36
C ALA A 92 -5.52 23.73 18.68
N PRO A 93 -4.54 23.97 19.56
CA PRO A 93 -4.29 25.30 20.15
C PRO A 93 -4.10 26.45 19.16
N LEU A 94 -3.62 26.16 17.95
CA LEU A 94 -3.34 27.18 16.93
C LEU A 94 -4.53 27.52 16.02
N VAL A 95 -5.50 26.61 15.88
CA VAL A 95 -6.55 26.72 14.85
C VAL A 95 -7.97 26.41 15.33
N ASP A 96 -8.10 25.78 16.50
CA ASP A 96 -9.35 25.39 17.16
C ASP A 96 -9.11 25.15 18.66
N PRO A 97 -8.84 26.21 19.47
CA PRO A 97 -8.51 26.07 20.89
C PRO A 97 -9.62 25.38 21.71
N ASP A 98 -10.88 25.61 21.33
CA ASP A 98 -12.05 25.01 21.99
C ASP A 98 -12.26 23.53 21.60
N GLY A 99 -11.53 23.03 20.60
CA GLY A 99 -11.59 21.64 20.18
C GLY A 99 -12.93 21.19 19.63
N LYS A 100 -13.63 22.07 18.92
CA LYS A 100 -14.98 21.80 18.41
C LYS A 100 -14.96 20.91 17.17
N ARG A 101 -13.82 20.81 16.48
CA ARG A 101 -13.68 20.05 15.23
C ARG A 101 -12.96 18.72 15.45
N ALA A 102 -13.26 17.77 14.57
CA ALA A 102 -12.69 16.42 14.60
C ALA A 102 -11.16 16.42 14.48
N GLY A 103 -10.49 15.63 15.29
CA GLY A 103 -9.05 15.47 15.28
C GLY A 103 -8.61 14.25 16.10
N TRP A 104 -7.32 14.23 16.42
CA TRP A 104 -6.62 13.15 17.10
C TRP A 104 -5.80 13.67 18.26
N GLN A 105 -5.70 12.87 19.32
CA GLN A 105 -4.87 13.16 20.49
C GLN A 105 -3.42 13.49 20.07
N LYS A 106 -2.78 14.39 20.81
CA LYS A 106 -1.45 14.91 20.45
C LYS A 106 -0.32 14.21 21.19
N PHE A 107 -0.56 13.77 22.42
CA PHE A 107 0.42 13.12 23.26
C PHE A 107 -0.15 11.89 23.96
N VAL A 108 0.73 11.06 24.52
CA VAL A 108 0.34 9.99 25.45
C VAL A 108 -0.27 10.61 26.71
N GLY A 109 -1.38 10.05 27.16
CA GLY A 109 -2.22 10.50 28.27
C GLY A 109 -3.29 11.53 27.90
N ASP A 110 -3.20 12.17 26.73
CA ASP A 110 -4.22 13.12 26.28
C ASP A 110 -5.56 12.40 26.05
N GLN A 111 -6.64 12.97 26.57
CA GLN A 111 -7.99 12.39 26.47
C GLN A 111 -8.05 10.91 26.88
N ASP A 112 -7.30 10.51 27.91
CA ASP A 112 -7.18 9.12 28.37
C ASP A 112 -6.80 8.15 27.23
N ASP A 113 -5.88 8.57 26.36
CA ASP A 113 -5.37 7.77 25.24
C ASP A 113 -6.45 7.23 24.30
N ARG A 114 -7.58 7.94 24.16
CA ARG A 114 -8.74 7.46 23.40
C ARG A 114 -8.44 7.06 21.96
N ASP A 115 -7.47 7.71 21.30
CA ASP A 115 -7.14 7.46 19.90
C ASP A 115 -6.05 6.38 19.76
N LEU A 116 -5.13 6.29 20.72
CA LEU A 116 -4.21 5.15 20.81
C LEU A 116 -4.99 3.85 21.12
N LYS A 117 -5.95 3.90 22.04
CA LYS A 117 -6.87 2.79 22.34
C LYS A 117 -7.74 2.42 21.13
N LEU A 118 -8.14 3.42 20.33
CA LEU A 118 -8.85 3.17 19.07
C LEU A 118 -7.96 2.42 18.07
N PHE A 119 -6.72 2.87 17.88
CA PHE A 119 -5.76 2.17 17.01
C PHE A 119 -5.60 0.71 17.42
N ASP A 120 -5.37 0.44 18.70
CA ASP A 120 -5.22 -0.93 19.21
C ASP A 120 -6.47 -1.79 18.93
N ALA A 121 -7.66 -1.22 19.14
CA ALA A 121 -8.92 -1.92 18.88
C ALA A 121 -9.14 -2.22 17.39
N MET A 122 -8.86 -1.26 16.50
CA MET A 122 -9.00 -1.47 15.06
C MET A 122 -7.97 -2.44 14.52
N LEU A 123 -6.70 -2.36 14.96
CA LEU A 123 -5.67 -3.30 14.57
C LEU A 123 -6.02 -4.72 14.99
N LYS A 124 -6.48 -4.90 16.23
CA LYS A 124 -6.97 -6.19 16.71
C LYS A 124 -8.10 -6.74 15.85
N ALA A 125 -9.11 -5.91 15.53
CA ALA A 125 -10.20 -6.32 14.66
C ALA A 125 -9.73 -6.70 13.25
N CYS A 126 -8.78 -5.95 12.68
CA CYS A 126 -8.21 -6.29 11.37
C CYS A 126 -7.52 -7.66 11.38
N VAL A 127 -6.77 -7.98 12.44
CA VAL A 127 -6.09 -9.27 12.58
C VAL A 127 -7.10 -10.40 12.78
N ASP A 128 -8.01 -10.25 13.73
CA ASP A 128 -8.93 -11.32 14.14
C ASP A 128 -10.01 -11.61 13.09
N GLU A 129 -10.54 -10.57 12.43
CA GLU A 129 -11.73 -10.68 11.58
C GLU A 129 -11.41 -10.53 10.10
N TYR A 130 -10.40 -9.72 9.76
CA TYR A 130 -10.05 -9.46 8.37
C TYR A 130 -8.84 -10.26 7.92
N GLY A 131 -8.24 -11.13 8.75
CA GLY A 131 -7.10 -11.93 8.32
C GLY A 131 -5.88 -11.08 7.95
N ALA A 132 -5.72 -9.93 8.61
CA ALA A 132 -4.54 -9.10 8.49
C ALA A 132 -3.31 -9.74 9.15
N ASP A 133 -2.13 -9.38 8.66
CA ASP A 133 -0.85 -9.71 9.30
C ASP A 133 -0.42 -8.57 10.23
N GLU A 134 -0.26 -8.87 11.52
CA GLU A 134 0.17 -7.92 12.55
C GLU A 134 1.59 -7.36 12.33
N LYS A 135 2.38 -7.95 11.43
CA LYS A 135 3.72 -7.48 11.05
C LYS A 135 3.71 -6.58 9.82
N ARG A 136 2.57 -6.43 9.14
CA ARG A 136 2.40 -5.67 7.90
C ARG A 136 1.47 -4.46 8.11
N VAL A 137 1.78 -3.67 9.13
CA VAL A 137 0.94 -2.53 9.55
C VAL A 137 1.59 -1.20 9.19
N TYR A 138 0.84 -0.35 8.50
CA TYR A 138 1.29 0.92 7.96
C TYR A 138 0.42 2.07 8.48
N SER A 139 0.99 3.25 8.66
CA SER A 139 0.26 4.44 9.09
C SER A 139 0.64 5.66 8.27
N ALA A 140 -0.35 6.40 7.77
CA ALA A 140 -0.17 7.66 7.06
C ALA A 140 -1.19 8.69 7.52
N GLY A 141 -0.85 9.97 7.44
CA GLY A 141 -1.81 11.01 7.83
C GLY A 141 -1.35 12.41 7.51
N HIS A 142 -2.31 13.32 7.36
CA HIS A 142 -2.06 14.72 7.02
C HIS A 142 -2.25 15.62 8.24
N SER A 143 -1.35 16.60 8.43
CA SER A 143 -1.47 17.61 9.49
C SER A 143 -1.60 16.95 10.86
N ASN A 144 -2.67 17.22 11.63
CA ASN A 144 -2.98 16.54 12.89
C ASN A 144 -2.93 14.99 12.78
N GLY A 145 -3.35 14.39 11.67
CA GLY A 145 -3.19 12.96 11.41
C GLY A 145 -1.75 12.51 11.18
N GLY A 146 -0.90 13.40 10.63
CA GLY A 146 0.54 13.17 10.50
C GLY A 146 1.27 13.27 11.85
N PHE A 147 0.87 14.22 12.70
CA PHE A 147 1.33 14.28 14.09
C PHE A 147 0.94 13.01 14.86
N PHE A 148 -0.30 12.55 14.68
CA PHE A 148 -0.77 11.31 15.31
C PHE A 148 -0.04 10.08 14.79
N THR A 149 0.32 10.04 13.51
CA THR A 149 1.18 8.97 12.96
C THR A 149 2.54 8.90 13.67
N TYR A 150 3.17 10.04 13.96
CA TYR A 150 4.40 10.07 14.74
C TYR A 150 4.20 9.69 16.22
N LEU A 151 3.07 10.10 16.82
CA LEU A 151 2.72 9.67 18.17
C LEU A 151 2.55 8.15 18.25
N LEU A 152 1.82 7.56 17.30
CA LEU A 152 1.65 6.10 17.20
C LEU A 152 2.99 5.39 17.14
N LEU A 153 3.90 5.89 16.30
CA LEU A 153 5.23 5.31 16.16
C LEU A 153 6.03 5.33 17.48
N ALA A 154 5.91 6.40 18.27
CA ALA A 154 6.55 6.50 19.58
C ALA A 154 5.85 5.64 20.64
N ALA A 155 4.52 5.58 20.63
CA ALA A 155 3.72 4.91 21.66
C ALA A 155 3.53 3.40 21.44
N ARG A 156 3.78 2.89 20.23
CA ARG A 156 3.66 1.47 19.85
C ARG A 156 4.91 0.99 19.10
N PRO A 157 6.10 1.03 19.75
CA PRO A 157 7.33 0.64 19.10
C PRO A 157 7.27 -0.82 18.65
N GLY A 158 7.64 -1.08 17.40
CA GLY A 158 7.64 -2.42 16.80
C GLY A 158 6.32 -2.86 16.17
N THR A 159 5.24 -2.07 16.30
CA THR A 159 3.94 -2.41 15.68
C THR A 159 3.87 -1.96 14.22
N LEU A 160 4.41 -0.79 13.88
CA LEU A 160 4.33 -0.24 12.52
C LEU A 160 5.55 -0.65 11.68
N ALA A 161 5.29 -1.27 10.53
CA ALA A 161 6.29 -1.66 9.54
C ALA A 161 6.86 -0.45 8.78
N ALA A 162 6.03 0.56 8.50
CA ALA A 162 6.47 1.86 7.98
C ALA A 162 5.43 2.96 8.27
N VAL A 163 5.87 4.22 8.20
CA VAL A 163 4.97 5.38 8.34
C VAL A 163 5.15 6.41 7.24
N ALA A 164 4.06 7.12 6.91
CA ALA A 164 4.07 8.22 5.96
C ALA A 164 3.31 9.49 6.41
N PRO A 165 3.91 10.33 7.28
CA PRO A 165 3.33 11.61 7.68
C PRO A 165 3.42 12.67 6.57
N VAL A 166 2.36 13.49 6.45
CA VAL A 166 2.26 14.60 5.50
C VAL A 166 2.02 15.90 6.28
N ALA A 167 2.84 16.92 6.02
CA ALA A 167 2.70 18.25 6.62
C ALA A 167 2.66 18.21 8.17
N ALA A 168 3.64 17.54 8.78
CA ALA A 168 3.70 17.29 10.23
C ALA A 168 5.13 17.39 10.76
N THR A 169 5.30 17.38 12.09
CA THR A 169 6.64 17.32 12.71
C THR A 169 6.68 16.39 13.91
N ILE A 170 7.88 15.99 14.30
CA ILE A 170 8.14 15.32 15.58
C ILE A 170 8.32 16.38 16.67
N THR A 171 7.68 16.15 17.81
CA THR A 171 7.83 16.98 19.01
C THR A 171 8.91 16.40 19.95
N PRO A 172 9.68 17.24 20.66
CA PRO A 172 10.66 16.79 21.65
C PRO A 172 10.08 15.88 22.74
N ARG A 173 8.77 15.99 23.04
CA ARG A 173 8.13 15.27 24.17
C ARG A 173 8.20 13.74 24.04
N PHE A 174 8.18 13.20 22.82
CA PHE A 174 8.26 11.75 22.57
C PHE A 174 9.43 11.36 21.66
N GLN A 175 10.32 12.30 21.33
CA GLN A 175 11.43 12.07 20.41
C GLN A 175 12.38 10.96 20.89
N LYS A 176 12.59 10.85 22.20
CA LYS A 176 13.44 9.83 22.84
C LYS A 176 12.86 8.40 22.75
N ASP A 177 11.56 8.29 22.53
CA ASP A 177 10.83 7.02 22.55
C ASP A 177 10.78 6.39 21.14
N LEU A 178 11.09 7.18 20.09
CA LEU A 178 11.13 6.73 18.71
C LEU A 178 12.25 5.72 18.46
N LYS A 179 11.94 4.71 17.63
CA LYS A 179 12.87 3.68 17.17
C LYS A 179 13.03 3.75 15.65
N PRO A 180 14.16 3.24 15.11
CA PRO A 180 14.36 3.18 13.67
C PRO A 180 13.24 2.42 12.96
N VAL A 181 12.65 3.03 11.94
CA VAL A 181 11.57 2.46 11.12
C VAL A 181 11.62 3.11 9.73
N PRO A 182 11.22 2.42 8.65
CA PRO A 182 11.05 3.07 7.36
C PRO A 182 10.08 4.25 7.42
N VAL A 183 10.49 5.42 6.91
CA VAL A 183 9.65 6.63 6.87
C VAL A 183 9.64 7.25 5.48
N LEU A 184 8.45 7.65 5.00
CA LEU A 184 8.33 8.64 3.95
C LEU A 184 7.70 9.92 4.53
N HIS A 185 8.41 11.03 4.49
CA HIS A 185 7.87 12.30 4.99
C HIS A 185 7.57 13.23 3.82
N VAL A 186 6.34 13.75 3.76
CA VAL A 186 5.92 14.71 2.74
C VAL A 186 5.88 16.11 3.34
N ALA A 187 6.65 17.03 2.76
CA ALA A 187 6.81 18.39 3.25
C ALA A 187 6.54 19.46 2.18
N GLY A 188 5.85 20.53 2.59
CA GLY A 188 5.53 21.70 1.76
C GLY A 188 6.43 22.89 2.07
N GLU A 189 7.12 23.42 1.07
CA GLU A 189 8.04 24.56 1.22
C GLU A 189 7.34 25.84 1.68
N LYS A 190 6.07 26.02 1.30
CA LYS A 190 5.27 27.22 1.60
C LYS A 190 4.21 26.97 2.66
N ASP A 191 4.34 25.91 3.46
CA ASP A 191 3.38 25.56 4.50
C ASP A 191 3.29 26.68 5.57
N PRO A 192 2.13 27.38 5.67
CA PRO A 192 1.97 28.48 6.60
C PRO A 192 1.73 28.00 8.04
N LEU A 193 1.30 26.76 8.25
CA LEU A 193 0.88 26.22 9.55
C LEU A 193 1.99 25.38 10.20
N VAL A 194 2.51 24.40 9.47
CA VAL A 194 3.61 23.56 9.92
C VAL A 194 4.84 23.98 9.13
N LYS A 195 5.62 24.90 9.69
CA LYS A 195 6.73 25.54 8.95
C LYS A 195 7.71 24.51 8.39
N PHE A 196 8.12 24.73 7.13
CA PHE A 196 9.01 23.83 6.39
C PHE A 196 10.31 23.52 7.14
N ASP A 197 10.93 24.50 7.83
CA ASP A 197 12.13 24.28 8.67
C ASP A 197 11.91 23.18 9.74
N GLY A 198 10.72 23.13 10.35
CA GLY A 198 10.36 22.08 11.30
C GLY A 198 10.19 20.71 10.64
N GLN A 199 9.67 20.68 9.41
CA GLN A 199 9.52 19.46 8.62
C GLN A 199 10.89 18.94 8.15
N GLN A 200 11.79 19.83 7.71
CA GLN A 200 13.17 19.49 7.37
C GLN A 200 13.93 18.92 8.56
N LYS A 201 13.82 19.54 9.75
CA LYS A 201 14.40 19.02 10.99
C LYS A 201 13.84 17.63 11.34
N THR A 202 12.57 17.39 11.06
CA THR A 202 11.93 16.07 11.26
C THR A 202 12.51 15.01 10.33
N ILE A 203 12.67 15.35 9.04
CA ILE A 203 13.32 14.48 8.04
C ILE A 203 14.75 14.16 8.47
N GLU A 204 15.53 15.18 8.84
CA GLU A 204 16.92 15.00 9.26
C GLU A 204 17.02 14.18 10.55
N PHE A 205 16.12 14.39 11.51
CA PHE A 205 16.06 13.59 12.73
C PHE A 205 15.82 12.11 12.40
N MET A 206 14.82 11.78 11.59
CA MET A 206 14.56 10.39 11.22
C MET A 206 15.71 9.79 10.42
N ARG A 207 16.35 10.57 9.53
CA ARG A 207 17.55 10.12 8.79
C ARG A 207 18.66 9.70 9.74
N LYS A 208 18.96 10.52 10.74
CA LYS A 208 19.96 10.24 11.77
C LYS A 208 19.55 9.06 12.66
N LEU A 209 18.29 9.02 13.10
CA LEU A 209 17.76 7.92 13.92
C LEU A 209 17.87 6.57 13.18
N ASN A 210 17.57 6.55 11.89
CA ASN A 210 17.69 5.37 11.03
C ASN A 210 19.13 5.03 10.61
N GLY A 211 20.11 5.83 11.04
CA GLY A 211 21.51 5.66 10.66
C GLY A 211 21.78 5.80 9.17
N CYS A 212 20.92 6.51 8.43
CA CYS A 212 21.09 6.69 6.99
C CYS A 212 22.25 7.62 6.65
N ASP A 213 22.85 7.37 5.48
CA ASP A 213 23.89 8.22 4.90
C ASP A 213 23.42 9.69 4.76
N ALA A 214 24.38 10.62 4.74
CA ALA A 214 24.08 12.03 4.51
C ALA A 214 23.63 12.30 3.07
N ASP A 215 24.23 11.58 2.13
CA ASP A 215 23.94 11.72 0.71
C ASP A 215 22.71 10.88 0.33
N GLY A 216 21.66 11.57 -0.08
CA GLY A 216 20.45 10.93 -0.60
C GLY A 216 20.54 10.63 -2.09
N LYS A 217 19.73 9.68 -2.56
CA LYS A 217 19.57 9.33 -3.97
C LYS A 217 18.21 9.80 -4.47
N ALA A 218 18.14 10.24 -5.72
CA ALA A 218 16.86 10.56 -6.35
C ALA A 218 15.95 9.32 -6.38
N ALA A 219 14.71 9.46 -5.93
CA ALA A 219 13.76 8.35 -5.74
C ALA A 219 12.38 8.67 -6.33
N GLY A 220 12.37 9.37 -7.47
CA GLY A 220 11.18 9.87 -8.15
C GLY A 220 11.04 11.40 -8.06
N LYS A 221 9.99 11.94 -8.70
CA LYS A 221 9.70 13.38 -8.70
C LYS A 221 9.56 13.88 -7.26
N ASN A 222 10.28 14.96 -6.94
CA ASN A 222 10.29 15.59 -5.62
C ASN A 222 10.78 14.69 -4.48
N CYS A 223 11.34 13.51 -4.79
CA CYS A 223 11.69 12.50 -3.80
C CYS A 223 13.20 12.29 -3.70
N THR A 224 13.70 12.27 -2.47
CA THR A 224 15.08 11.88 -2.14
C THR A 224 15.03 10.75 -1.11
N GLU A 225 15.63 9.60 -1.43
CA GLU A 225 15.78 8.48 -0.51
C GLU A 225 17.15 8.49 0.15
N TYR A 226 17.17 8.39 1.48
CA TYR A 226 18.33 8.18 2.31
C TYR A 226 18.27 6.76 2.86
N ARG A 227 19.36 6.00 2.74
CA ARG A 227 19.41 4.61 3.23
C ARG A 227 20.85 4.20 3.49
N ALA A 228 21.11 3.64 4.67
CA ALA A 228 22.33 2.89 4.94
C ALA A 228 22.15 1.40 4.58
N LYS A 229 23.25 0.70 4.27
CA LYS A 229 23.21 -0.72 3.87
C LYS A 229 22.45 -1.57 4.90
N GLY A 230 21.30 -2.11 4.50
CA GLY A 230 20.45 -2.96 5.35
C GLY A 230 19.60 -2.23 6.39
N GLY A 231 19.69 -0.90 6.49
CA GLY A 231 18.90 -0.08 7.41
C GLY A 231 17.53 0.35 6.85
N PRO A 232 16.62 0.82 7.72
CA PRO A 232 15.33 1.35 7.30
C PRO A 232 15.51 2.68 6.53
N PRO A 233 14.90 2.84 5.35
CA PRO A 233 15.05 4.08 4.57
C PRO A 233 14.30 5.26 5.18
N VAL A 234 14.74 6.45 4.81
CA VAL A 234 13.96 7.69 4.94
C VAL A 234 13.79 8.29 3.55
N VAL A 235 12.55 8.49 3.11
CA VAL A 235 12.23 9.16 1.85
C VAL A 235 11.68 10.55 2.17
N ALA A 236 12.34 11.59 1.68
CA ALA A 236 11.84 12.97 1.74
C ALA A 236 11.11 13.29 0.43
N PHE A 237 9.82 13.61 0.51
CA PHE A 237 9.04 14.16 -0.60
C PHE A 237 8.85 15.66 -0.33
N ILE A 238 9.53 16.53 -1.07
CA ILE A 238 9.49 17.99 -0.86
C ILE A 238 8.81 18.67 -2.04
N HIS A 239 7.70 19.36 -1.81
CA HIS A 239 6.93 20.04 -2.86
C HIS A 239 6.84 21.56 -2.64
N PRO A 240 6.68 22.36 -3.71
CA PRO A 240 6.66 23.82 -3.63
C PRO A 240 5.34 24.41 -3.07
N GLY A 241 4.43 23.56 -2.62
CA GLY A 241 3.08 23.90 -2.18
C GLY A 241 2.98 24.21 -0.69
N GLY A 242 1.75 24.25 -0.19
CA GLY A 242 1.41 24.69 1.17
C GLY A 242 1.08 23.54 2.13
N HIS A 243 0.12 23.79 3.02
CA HIS A 243 -0.37 22.82 4.01
C HIS A 243 -1.43 21.88 3.41
N GLU A 244 -0.99 20.95 2.58
CA GLU A 244 -1.86 20.07 1.80
C GLU A 244 -1.29 18.67 1.63
N VAL A 245 -2.13 17.74 1.16
CA VAL A 245 -1.65 16.50 0.54
C VAL A 245 -1.44 16.81 -0.95
N PRO A 246 -0.18 16.92 -1.42
CA PRO A 246 0.09 17.30 -2.81
C PRO A 246 -0.21 16.16 -3.78
N ASP A 247 -0.43 16.50 -5.04
CA ASP A 247 -0.63 15.51 -6.10
C ASP A 247 0.56 14.55 -6.20
N GLY A 248 0.25 13.26 -6.35
CA GLY A 248 1.25 12.19 -6.40
C GLY A 248 1.79 11.73 -5.05
N ALA A 249 1.55 12.43 -3.94
CA ALA A 249 2.00 11.96 -2.63
C ALA A 249 1.32 10.64 -2.23
N ALA A 250 0.00 10.53 -2.40
CA ALA A 250 -0.73 9.32 -2.07
C ALA A 250 -0.23 8.08 -2.86
N GLU A 251 0.04 8.25 -4.16
CA GLU A 251 0.65 7.22 -5.00
C GLU A 251 2.02 6.82 -4.47
N ARG A 252 2.89 7.81 -4.22
CA ARG A 252 4.25 7.56 -3.76
C ARG A 252 4.28 6.88 -2.38
N ILE A 253 3.34 7.21 -1.50
CA ILE A 253 3.17 6.59 -0.18
C ILE A 253 2.77 5.12 -0.34
N ALA A 254 1.79 4.82 -1.20
CA ALA A 254 1.39 3.44 -1.46
C ALA A 254 2.55 2.60 -2.04
N MET A 255 3.28 3.16 -3.01
CA MET A 255 4.50 2.54 -3.54
C MET A 255 5.53 2.31 -2.44
N PHE A 256 5.80 3.32 -1.60
CA PHE A 256 6.75 3.20 -0.51
C PHE A 256 6.38 2.08 0.46
N PHE A 257 5.12 1.98 0.87
CA PHE A 257 4.70 0.89 1.76
C PHE A 257 4.85 -0.49 1.09
N LYS A 258 4.51 -0.61 -0.20
CA LYS A 258 4.75 -1.83 -0.98
C LYS A 258 6.24 -2.18 -1.10
N ASP A 259 7.11 -1.19 -1.26
CA ASP A 259 8.57 -1.38 -1.33
C ASP A 259 9.13 -1.98 -0.02
N ILE A 260 8.56 -1.54 1.12
CA ILE A 260 8.91 -2.02 2.46
C ILE A 260 8.33 -3.40 2.74
N ASP A 261 7.15 -3.68 2.19
CA ASP A 261 6.46 -4.94 2.37
C ASP A 261 7.24 -6.10 1.72
N LYS A 262 8.07 -6.77 2.52
CA LYS A 262 8.94 -7.87 2.05
C LYS A 262 8.16 -9.11 1.63
N GLU A 263 6.89 -9.24 2.01
CA GLU A 263 6.05 -10.37 1.59
C GLU A 263 5.46 -10.16 0.19
N ASP A 264 5.17 -8.92 -0.21
CA ASP A 264 4.76 -8.51 -1.55
C ASP A 264 5.95 -8.25 -2.49
N GLN A 265 7.19 -8.36 -2.00
CA GLN A 265 8.33 -8.35 -2.90
C GLN A 265 8.24 -9.53 -3.88
N PRO A 266 8.59 -9.30 -5.15
CA PRO A 266 8.54 -10.31 -6.19
C PRO A 266 9.31 -11.56 -5.73
N LYS A 267 8.60 -12.66 -5.45
CA LYS A 267 9.24 -13.92 -5.07
C LYS A 267 9.69 -14.66 -6.33
N PRO A 268 10.93 -15.18 -6.36
CA PRO A 268 11.37 -15.98 -7.49
C PRO A 268 10.52 -17.25 -7.56
N LEU A 269 10.34 -17.76 -8.78
CA LEU A 269 9.60 -19.00 -8.99
C LEU A 269 10.39 -20.20 -8.45
N PRO A 270 9.71 -21.29 -8.04
CA PRO A 270 10.38 -22.51 -7.58
C PRO A 270 11.41 -23.02 -8.58
N GLU A 271 12.56 -23.52 -8.09
CA GLU A 271 13.68 -23.93 -8.94
C GLU A 271 13.30 -25.00 -9.97
N ASN A 272 12.42 -25.94 -9.60
CA ASN A 272 11.92 -26.99 -10.49
C ASN A 272 11.09 -26.41 -11.65
N VAL A 273 10.29 -25.37 -11.39
CA VAL A 273 9.53 -24.67 -12.41
C VAL A 273 10.48 -23.89 -13.32
N VAL A 274 11.39 -23.11 -12.73
CA VAL A 274 12.41 -22.33 -13.45
C VAL A 274 13.22 -23.22 -14.40
N LYS A 275 13.65 -24.39 -13.92
CA LYS A 275 14.43 -25.34 -14.71
C LYS A 275 13.64 -25.87 -15.91
N ALA A 276 12.43 -26.37 -15.71
CA ALA A 276 11.62 -26.94 -16.78
C ALA A 276 11.28 -25.91 -17.87
N TRP A 277 10.95 -24.68 -17.46
CA TRP A 277 10.66 -23.60 -18.40
C TRP A 277 11.89 -23.16 -19.21
N LYS A 278 13.07 -23.11 -18.58
CA LYS A 278 14.34 -22.87 -19.30
C LYS A 278 14.66 -23.98 -20.30
N GLU A 279 14.46 -25.24 -19.93
CA GLU A 279 14.66 -26.39 -20.82
C GLU A 279 13.70 -26.37 -22.02
N ALA A 280 12.50 -25.81 -21.85
CA ALA A 280 11.56 -25.55 -22.95
C ALA A 280 11.91 -24.33 -23.82
N GLY A 281 12.94 -23.56 -23.45
CA GLY A 281 13.43 -22.42 -24.22
C GLY A 281 12.96 -21.05 -23.73
N ALA A 282 12.40 -20.96 -22.52
CA ALA A 282 12.05 -19.68 -21.92
C ALA A 282 13.25 -19.01 -21.21
N THR A 283 13.35 -17.69 -21.36
CA THR A 283 14.18 -16.86 -20.48
C THR A 283 13.38 -16.51 -19.22
N VAL A 284 14.02 -16.60 -18.06
CA VAL A 284 13.37 -16.30 -16.76
C VAL A 284 13.82 -14.93 -16.29
N GLY A 285 12.87 -14.12 -15.88
CA GLY A 285 13.11 -12.76 -15.39
C GLY A 285 11.87 -12.25 -14.68
N TRP A 286 11.55 -10.98 -14.89
CA TRP A 286 10.47 -10.30 -14.22
C TRP A 286 9.70 -9.45 -15.20
N MET A 287 8.42 -9.22 -14.92
CA MET A 287 7.55 -8.39 -15.73
C MET A 287 7.10 -7.17 -14.93
N LYS A 288 7.31 -6.01 -15.51
CA LYS A 288 6.92 -4.71 -14.99
C LYS A 288 5.77 -4.15 -15.82
N THR A 289 4.78 -3.58 -15.14
CA THR A 289 3.75 -2.77 -15.79
C THR A 289 4.20 -1.32 -15.77
N GLU A 290 4.47 -0.77 -16.95
CA GLU A 290 4.83 0.63 -17.11
C GLU A 290 3.61 1.53 -16.90
N MET A 291 3.84 2.81 -16.58
CA MET A 291 2.75 3.79 -16.39
C MET A 291 1.86 3.97 -17.62
N THR A 292 2.36 3.63 -18.80
CA THR A 292 1.60 3.66 -20.06
C THR A 292 0.66 2.46 -20.22
N GLY A 293 0.71 1.49 -19.30
CA GLY A 293 0.05 0.19 -19.41
C GLY A 293 0.84 -0.84 -20.22
N ALA A 294 2.01 -0.49 -20.76
CA ALA A 294 2.87 -1.43 -21.45
C ALA A 294 3.48 -2.44 -20.47
N LEU A 295 3.63 -3.69 -20.91
CA LEU A 295 4.36 -4.72 -20.17
C LEU A 295 5.80 -4.81 -20.68
N THR A 296 6.76 -4.66 -19.77
CA THR A 296 8.19 -4.76 -20.06
C THR A 296 8.79 -5.89 -19.24
N PHE A 297 9.68 -6.68 -19.85
CA PHE A 297 10.40 -7.72 -19.13
C PHE A 297 11.83 -7.27 -18.81
N VAL A 298 12.21 -7.50 -17.56
CA VAL A 298 13.45 -7.02 -16.93
C VAL A 298 14.17 -8.19 -16.25
N GLU A 299 15.50 -8.14 -16.22
CA GLU A 299 16.31 -9.27 -15.73
C GLU A 299 16.34 -9.36 -14.20
N LYS A 300 16.18 -8.24 -13.49
CA LYS A 300 16.32 -8.14 -12.04
C LYS A 300 15.00 -7.76 -11.39
N PRO A 301 14.69 -8.29 -10.20
CA PRO A 301 13.50 -7.89 -9.48
C PRO A 301 13.64 -6.44 -9.01
N GLU A 302 12.59 -5.67 -9.25
CA GLU A 302 12.39 -4.32 -8.71
C GLU A 302 11.04 -4.29 -7.98
N ALA A 303 10.74 -3.22 -7.24
CA ALA A 303 9.46 -3.16 -6.56
C ALA A 303 8.29 -3.11 -7.57
N GLY A 304 7.22 -3.86 -7.31
CA GLY A 304 6.04 -3.89 -8.16
C GLY A 304 6.15 -4.72 -9.46
N VAL A 305 7.23 -5.48 -9.64
CA VAL A 305 7.32 -6.47 -10.73
C VAL A 305 6.80 -7.85 -10.28
N ILE A 306 6.45 -8.72 -11.23
CA ILE A 306 6.09 -10.12 -10.96
C ILE A 306 7.08 -11.06 -11.66
N PRO A 307 7.34 -12.27 -11.16
CA PRO A 307 8.21 -13.20 -11.88
C PRO A 307 7.61 -13.54 -13.24
N ALA A 308 8.45 -13.72 -14.25
CA ALA A 308 7.98 -13.90 -15.61
C ALA A 308 8.86 -14.82 -16.45
N PHE A 309 8.23 -15.35 -17.49
CA PHE A 309 8.88 -16.10 -18.56
C PHE A 309 8.79 -15.33 -19.86
N ARG A 310 9.85 -15.33 -20.66
CA ARG A 310 9.86 -14.80 -22.02
C ARG A 310 10.22 -15.89 -23.00
N PHE A 311 9.46 -16.02 -24.08
CA PHE A 311 9.86 -16.81 -25.23
C PHE A 311 10.28 -15.88 -26.38
N GLU A 312 11.45 -16.13 -26.96
CA GLU A 312 11.85 -15.44 -28.20
C GLU A 312 11.31 -16.14 -29.45
N LYS A 313 10.90 -17.41 -29.31
CA LYS A 313 10.29 -18.22 -30.36
C LYS A 313 9.15 -19.02 -29.77
N TRP A 314 8.01 -18.98 -30.42
CA TRP A 314 6.79 -19.65 -29.96
C TRP A 314 6.74 -21.10 -30.48
N LYS A 315 6.29 -22.02 -29.63
CA LYS A 315 6.08 -23.42 -29.99
C LYS A 315 4.77 -23.91 -29.40
N ASP A 316 3.81 -24.21 -30.28
CA ASP A 316 2.52 -24.78 -29.88
C ASP A 316 2.72 -26.11 -29.13
N GLY A 317 1.91 -26.34 -28.10
CA GLY A 317 1.87 -27.56 -27.31
C GLY A 317 2.94 -27.67 -26.22
N VAL A 318 3.86 -26.70 -26.11
CA VAL A 318 4.95 -26.75 -25.13
C VAL A 318 4.48 -26.28 -23.76
N VAL A 319 3.83 -25.11 -23.70
CA VAL A 319 3.47 -24.47 -22.42
C VAL A 319 2.53 -25.31 -21.55
N PRO A 320 1.49 -26.00 -22.10
CA PRO A 320 0.60 -26.84 -21.31
C PRO A 320 1.25 -27.99 -20.54
N GLU A 321 2.38 -28.50 -21.02
CA GLU A 321 3.08 -29.65 -20.44
C GLU A 321 4.07 -29.25 -19.33
N LEU A 322 4.29 -27.95 -19.14
CA LEU A 322 5.22 -27.44 -18.16
C LEU A 322 4.63 -27.46 -16.74
N PRO A 323 5.46 -27.61 -15.70
CA PRO A 323 5.02 -27.41 -14.34
C PRO A 323 4.55 -25.95 -14.18
N MET A 324 3.31 -25.77 -13.74
CA MET A 324 2.69 -24.46 -13.61
C MET A 324 3.09 -23.78 -12.31
N PRO A 325 3.44 -22.47 -12.33
CA PRO A 325 3.57 -21.69 -11.11
C PRO A 325 2.27 -21.72 -10.28
N GLU A 326 2.41 -21.96 -8.97
CA GLU A 326 1.30 -21.80 -8.01
C GLU A 326 1.10 -20.31 -7.61
N SER A 327 2.11 -19.47 -7.87
CA SER A 327 2.09 -18.02 -7.64
C SER A 327 1.82 -17.24 -8.92
N SER A 328 1.37 -16.00 -8.78
CA SER A 328 1.19 -15.06 -9.91
C SER A 328 2.47 -14.93 -10.73
N PHE A 329 2.32 -14.95 -12.06
CA PHE A 329 3.44 -14.78 -12.99
C PHE A 329 3.03 -14.09 -14.28
N GLY A 330 4.03 -13.55 -15.00
CA GLY A 330 3.89 -12.95 -16.32
C GLY A 330 4.41 -13.83 -17.44
N LEU A 331 3.86 -13.67 -18.64
CA LEU A 331 4.36 -14.30 -19.86
C LEU A 331 4.59 -13.23 -20.94
N ASP A 332 5.83 -13.14 -21.43
CA ASP A 332 6.21 -12.22 -22.52
C ASP A 332 6.35 -13.02 -23.82
N LEU A 333 5.40 -12.82 -24.73
CA LEU A 333 5.39 -13.37 -26.08
C LEU A 333 5.48 -12.26 -27.13
N ALA A 334 5.83 -11.03 -26.73
CA ALA A 334 5.94 -9.93 -27.67
C ALA A 334 6.97 -10.26 -28.74
N LYS A 335 6.68 -9.87 -29.99
CA LYS A 335 7.51 -10.11 -31.19
C LYS A 335 7.72 -11.58 -31.54
N THR A 336 6.87 -12.48 -31.04
CA THR A 336 6.88 -13.89 -31.45
C THR A 336 5.87 -14.16 -32.56
N GLU A 337 6.00 -15.32 -33.20
CA GLU A 337 5.12 -15.83 -34.24
C GLU A 337 3.79 -16.42 -33.73
N VAL A 338 3.47 -16.29 -32.44
CA VAL A 338 2.22 -16.77 -31.85
C VAL A 338 1.00 -16.19 -32.59
N ALA A 339 0.02 -17.05 -32.81
CA ALA A 339 -1.25 -16.72 -33.47
C ALA A 339 -2.43 -17.19 -32.60
N ASP A 340 -3.66 -16.91 -33.04
CA ASP A 340 -4.90 -17.23 -32.32
C ASP A 340 -5.01 -18.70 -31.86
N SER A 341 -4.40 -19.64 -32.60
CA SER A 341 -4.32 -21.05 -32.20
C SER A 341 -3.59 -21.24 -30.88
N GLY A 342 -2.49 -20.52 -30.67
CA GLY A 342 -1.66 -20.58 -29.46
C GLY A 342 -2.36 -20.00 -28.23
N LEU A 343 -3.31 -19.06 -28.38
CA LEU A 343 -4.04 -18.53 -27.22
C LEU A 343 -4.93 -19.58 -26.52
N LYS A 344 -5.36 -20.62 -27.25
CA LYS A 344 -6.20 -21.68 -26.68
C LYS A 344 -5.49 -22.46 -25.57
N GLU A 345 -4.18 -22.62 -25.67
CA GLU A 345 -3.40 -23.25 -24.60
C GLU A 345 -3.13 -22.31 -23.43
N LEU A 346 -2.92 -21.02 -23.69
CA LEU A 346 -2.72 -20.02 -22.64
C LEU A 346 -3.92 -19.87 -21.71
N ALA A 347 -5.14 -20.12 -22.21
CA ALA A 347 -6.36 -20.10 -21.39
C ALA A 347 -6.34 -21.10 -20.20
N LYS A 348 -5.42 -22.08 -20.20
CA LYS A 348 -5.25 -23.04 -19.09
C LYS A 348 -4.40 -22.50 -17.94
N LEU A 349 -3.71 -21.36 -18.13
CA LEU A 349 -2.75 -20.79 -17.19
C LEU A 349 -3.42 -19.94 -16.12
N LYS A 350 -4.04 -20.59 -15.13
CA LYS A 350 -4.91 -19.95 -14.13
C LYS A 350 -4.24 -18.94 -13.19
N HIS A 351 -2.91 -19.00 -13.06
CA HIS A 351 -2.12 -18.10 -12.22
C HIS A 351 -1.37 -17.01 -13.03
N MET A 352 -1.58 -16.96 -14.35
CA MET A 352 -0.99 -15.90 -15.17
C MET A 352 -1.76 -14.59 -14.95
N THR A 353 -1.04 -13.53 -14.57
CA THR A 353 -1.63 -12.23 -14.26
C THR A 353 -1.19 -11.13 -15.23
N ALA A 354 -0.17 -11.36 -16.04
CA ALA A 354 0.27 -10.44 -17.08
C ALA A 354 0.69 -11.19 -18.34
N LEU A 355 0.24 -10.72 -19.51
CA LEU A 355 0.55 -11.31 -20.81
C LEU A 355 0.85 -10.21 -21.83
N ALA A 356 2.06 -10.23 -22.39
CA ALA A 356 2.44 -9.33 -23.48
C ALA A 356 2.33 -10.04 -24.84
N LEU A 357 1.55 -9.48 -25.75
CA LEU A 357 1.29 -9.99 -27.11
C LEU A 357 1.62 -8.96 -28.19
N CYS A 358 2.43 -7.95 -27.85
CA CYS A 358 2.74 -6.89 -28.80
C CYS A 358 3.52 -7.40 -30.01
N GLU A 359 3.17 -6.93 -31.20
CA GLU A 359 3.81 -7.31 -32.46
C GLU A 359 3.71 -8.84 -32.74
N THR A 360 2.57 -9.46 -32.41
CA THR A 360 2.27 -10.87 -32.69
C THR A 360 1.28 -11.03 -33.85
N LYS A 361 0.94 -12.28 -34.22
CA LYS A 361 -0.11 -12.58 -35.21
C LYS A 361 -1.49 -12.81 -34.59
N VAL A 362 -1.63 -12.50 -33.31
CA VAL A 362 -2.89 -12.63 -32.58
C VAL A 362 -3.85 -11.53 -33.02
N THR A 363 -5.14 -11.86 -33.13
CA THR A 363 -6.19 -10.91 -33.44
C THR A 363 -6.85 -10.36 -32.18
N ASP A 364 -7.37 -9.13 -32.26
CA ASP A 364 -8.14 -8.52 -31.16
C ASP A 364 -9.34 -9.40 -30.74
N ALA A 365 -9.97 -10.08 -31.71
CA ALA A 365 -11.07 -10.99 -31.45
C ALA A 365 -10.65 -12.17 -30.56
N ALA A 366 -9.46 -12.73 -30.79
CA ALA A 366 -8.93 -13.82 -29.97
C ALA A 366 -8.49 -13.32 -28.58
N VAL A 367 -7.96 -12.10 -28.48
CA VAL A 367 -7.67 -11.45 -27.19
C VAL A 367 -8.94 -11.29 -26.35
N GLU A 368 -10.05 -10.84 -26.94
CA GLU A 368 -11.32 -10.70 -26.23
C GLU A 368 -11.86 -12.03 -25.70
N VAL A 369 -11.66 -13.12 -26.44
CA VAL A 369 -11.97 -14.47 -25.95
C VAL A 369 -11.07 -14.84 -24.76
N LEU A 370 -9.76 -14.55 -24.85
CA LEU A 370 -8.81 -14.87 -23.79
C LEU A 370 -9.04 -14.03 -22.52
N ARG A 371 -9.39 -12.75 -22.63
CA ARG A 371 -9.79 -11.90 -21.50
C ARG A 371 -10.96 -12.49 -20.71
N LYS A 372 -11.93 -13.09 -21.41
CA LYS A 372 -13.07 -13.77 -20.77
C LYS A 372 -12.64 -15.06 -20.05
N ALA A 373 -11.68 -15.79 -20.61
CA ALA A 373 -11.16 -17.02 -20.00
C ALA A 373 -10.25 -16.74 -18.79
N LEU A 374 -9.50 -15.63 -18.82
CA LEU A 374 -8.55 -15.20 -17.78
C LEU A 374 -8.89 -13.78 -17.29
N PRO A 375 -10.00 -13.58 -16.56
CA PRO A 375 -10.48 -12.26 -16.17
C PRO A 375 -9.54 -11.50 -15.22
N LYS A 376 -8.58 -12.21 -14.61
CA LYS A 376 -7.56 -11.64 -13.71
C LYS A 376 -6.22 -11.36 -14.40
N CYS A 377 -6.08 -11.72 -15.69
CA CYS A 377 -4.86 -11.49 -16.45
C CYS A 377 -4.93 -10.15 -17.18
N PHE A 378 -3.98 -9.27 -16.91
CA PHE A 378 -3.78 -8.08 -17.73
C PHE A 378 -3.11 -8.47 -19.04
N ILE A 379 -3.82 -8.26 -20.16
CA ILE A 379 -3.32 -8.58 -21.51
C ILE A 379 -2.99 -7.27 -22.23
N PHE A 380 -1.73 -7.11 -22.61
CA PHE A 380 -1.23 -6.00 -23.42
C PHE A 380 -1.07 -6.47 -24.86
N HIS A 381 -1.91 -5.96 -25.75
CA HIS A 381 -1.94 -6.29 -27.18
C HIS A 381 -1.75 -5.00 -28.00
N CYS A 382 -0.75 -5.03 -28.86
CA CYS A 382 -0.38 -4.03 -29.85
C CYS A 382 0.38 -4.75 -30.99
#